data_AF-M1A1V5-F1
#
_entry.id   AF-M1A1V5-F1
#
_cell.length_a   1.000
_cell.length_b   1.000
_cell.length_c   1.000
_cell.angle_alpha   90.00
_cell.angle_beta   90.00
_cell.angle_gamma   90.00
#
_symmetry.space_group_name_H-M   'P 1'
#
loop_
_entity.id
_entity.type
_entity.pdbx_description
1 polymer ?
#
loop_
_entity_poly.entity_id
_entity_poly.type
_entity_poly.pdbx_seq_one_letter_code
_entity_poly.pdbx_strand_id
1 'polypeptide(L)' 'MSGRRPGDAEIVYAATQKAERELNWRAKYGIEDMCRDQWNWASKNPYGYEGSKESK' A
#
# COMPACT_ATOMS: atom_id res chain seq x y z
N MET A 1 -7.65 1.39 25.52
CA MET A 1 -7.28 2.04 24.25
C MET A 1 -5.81 1.74 24.02
N SER A 2 -5.47 1.08 22.91
CA SER A 2 -4.06 0.88 22.55
C SER A 2 -3.47 2.23 22.11
N GLY A 3 -2.34 2.63 22.68
CA GLY A 3 -1.64 3.88 22.32
C GLY A 3 -0.97 3.80 20.95
N ARG A 4 -0.41 4.92 20.47
CA ARG A 4 0.43 4.91 19.25
C ARG A 4 1.60 3.95 19.45
N ARG A 5 1.96 3.21 18.41
CA ARG A 5 3.12 2.31 18.46
C ARG A 5 4.39 3.17 18.61
N PRO A 6 5.33 2.82 19.51
CA PRO A 6 6.60 3.54 19.64
C PRO A 6 7.31 3.67 18.28
N GLY A 7 7.76 4.88 17.95
CA GLY A 7 8.45 5.19 16.70
C GLY A 7 7.57 5.70 15.56
N ASP A 8 6.23 5.69 15.70
CA ASP A 8 5.35 6.24 14.66
C ASP A 8 5.42 7.79 14.64
N ALA A 9 5.89 8.36 13.53
CA ALA A 9 5.80 9.80 13.26
C ALA A 9 4.33 10.24 13.11
N GLU A 10 4.01 11.50 13.41
CA GLU A 10 2.64 12.02 13.30
C GLU A 10 2.20 12.16 11.83
N ILE A 11 3.04 12.78 10.99
CA ILE A 11 2.79 13.01 9.57
C ILE A 11 4.10 12.83 8.81
N VAL A 12 4.05 12.15 7.66
CA VAL A 12 5.19 11.99 6.75
C VAL A 12 4.69 11.90 5.31
N TYR A 13 5.30 12.69 4.41
CA TYR A 13 5.02 12.68 2.97
C TYR A 13 6.28 13.05 2.19
N ALA A 14 6.32 12.72 0.90
CA ALA A 14 7.50 12.88 0.05
C ALA A 14 7.41 14.11 -0.87
N ALA A 15 8.53 14.82 -1.03
CA ALA A 15 8.74 15.76 -2.13
C ALA A 15 9.21 14.98 -3.36
N THR A 16 8.36 14.84 -4.38
CA THR A 16 8.59 13.90 -5.50
C THR A 16 9.22 14.53 -6.74
N GLN A 17 9.47 15.84 -6.73
CA GLN A 17 9.89 16.61 -7.92
C GLN A 17 11.24 16.15 -8.48
N LYS A 18 12.14 15.61 -7.63
CA LYS A 18 13.44 15.09 -8.09
C LYS A 18 13.28 13.88 -9.01
N ALA A 19 12.43 12.92 -8.62
CA ALA A 19 12.17 11.73 -9.43
C ALA A 19 11.49 12.07 -10.76
N GLU A 20 10.59 13.05 -10.76
CA GLU A 20 9.96 13.55 -11.99
C GLU A 20 10.99 14.14 -12.96
N ARG A 21 11.91 14.98 -12.47
CA ARG A 21 12.93 15.62 -13.32
C ARG A 21 14.00 14.66 -13.83
N GLU A 22 14.52 13.80 -12.96
CA GLU A 22 15.71 13.00 -13.26
C GLU A 22 15.36 11.66 -13.91
N LEU A 23 14.20 11.09 -13.55
CA LEU A 23 13.80 9.76 -14.00
C LEU A 23 12.63 9.80 -14.98
N ASN A 24 12.08 10.99 -15.25
CA ASN A 24 10.83 11.16 -15.99
C ASN A 24 9.70 10.26 -15.44
N TRP A 25 9.68 10.09 -14.12
CA TRP A 25 8.78 9.18 -13.42
C TRP A 25 7.89 9.93 -12.44
N ARG A 26 6.60 9.56 -12.42
CA ARG A 26 5.60 10.09 -11.48
C ARG A 26 4.60 9.00 -11.09
N ALA A 27 4.20 8.97 -9.82
CA ALA A 27 3.09 8.14 -9.36
C ALA A 27 1.79 8.55 -10.08
N LYS A 28 1.13 7.59 -10.72
CA LYS A 28 -0.02 7.83 -11.61
C LYS A 28 -1.38 7.57 -10.98
N TYR A 29 -1.41 6.79 -9.90
CA TYR A 29 -2.64 6.28 -9.28
C TYR A 29 -2.93 6.99 -7.96
N GLY A 30 -4.22 7.23 -7.70
CA GLY A 30 -4.71 7.85 -6.47
C GLY A 30 -4.99 6.84 -5.35
N ILE A 31 -5.48 7.34 -4.22
CA ILE A 31 -5.83 6.50 -3.06
C ILE A 31 -7.01 5.59 -3.39
N GLU A 32 -7.98 6.06 -4.16
CA GLU A 32 -9.15 5.30 -4.58
C GLU A 32 -8.76 4.08 -5.41
N ASP A 33 -7.80 4.24 -6.34
CA ASP A 33 -7.27 3.15 -7.14
C ASP A 33 -6.55 2.13 -6.26
N MET A 34 -5.69 2.60 -5.35
CA MET A 34 -4.97 1.74 -4.40
C MET A 34 -5.94 0.90 -3.56
N CYS A 35 -6.98 1.51 -2.99
CA CYS A 35 -7.98 0.81 -2.17
C CYS A 35 -8.79 -0.21 -2.99
N ARG A 36 -9.23 0.17 -4.20
CA ARG A 36 -9.98 -0.73 -5.09
C ARG A 36 -9.16 -1.95 -5.47
N ASP A 37 -7.91 -1.75 -5.87
CA ASP A 37 -7.03 -2.81 -6.35
C ASP A 37 -6.63 -3.75 -5.19
N GLN A 38 -6.35 -3.19 -4.02
CA GLN A 38 -6.11 -3.96 -2.79
C GLN A 38 -7.32 -4.82 -2.42
N TRP A 39 -8.52 -4.24 -2.42
CA TRP A 39 -9.75 -4.99 -2.09
C TRP A 39 -10.03 -6.10 -3.09
N ASN A 40 -9.86 -5.83 -4.39
CA ASN A 40 -10.03 -6.84 -5.43
C ASN A 40 -9.06 -8.02 -5.24
N TRP A 41 -7.79 -7.75 -4.90
CA TRP A 41 -6.83 -8.81 -4.58
C TRP A 41 -7.23 -9.59 -3.33
N ALA A 42 -7.44 -8.89 -2.21
CA ALA A 42 -7.74 -9.53 -0.92
C ALA A 42 -9.03 -10.35 -0.95
N SER A 43 -10.06 -9.86 -1.65
CA SER A 43 -11.34 -10.57 -1.78
C SER A 43 -11.22 -11.86 -2.59
N LYS A 44 -10.39 -11.85 -3.63
CA LYS A 44 -10.16 -13.02 -4.49
C LYS A 44 -9.13 -13.99 -3.91
N ASN A 45 -8.24 -13.50 -3.05
CA ASN A 45 -7.14 -14.26 -2.47
C ASN A 45 -7.17 -14.13 -0.94
N PRO A 46 -8.21 -14.64 -0.27
CA PRO A 46 -8.38 -14.48 1.18
C PRO A 46 -7.26 -15.14 2.00
N TYR A 47 -6.50 -16.06 1.40
CA TYR A 47 -5.35 -16.74 1.99
C TYR A 47 -4.03 -16.41 1.27
N GLY A 48 -4.02 -15.29 0.54
CA GLY A 48 -2.88 -14.91 -0.29
C GLY A 48 -2.62 -15.94 -1.38
N TYR A 49 -1.34 -16.20 -1.66
CA TYR A 49 -0.91 -17.13 -2.71
C TYR A 49 -1.03 -18.61 -2.33
N GLU A 50 -1.32 -18.95 -1.07
CA GLU A 50 -1.41 -20.34 -0.58
C GLU A 50 -2.71 -21.05 -1.00
N GLY A 51 -3.71 -20.34 -1.52
CA GLY A 51 -4.89 -20.90 -2.18
C GLY A 51 -5.96 -21.52 -1.26
N SER A 52 -5.62 -21.98 -0.05
CA SER A 52 -6.59 -22.43 0.96
C SER A 52 -5.98 -22.40 2.38
N LYS A 53 -6.83 -22.35 3.43
CA LYS A 53 -6.35 -22.46 4.84
C LYS A 53 -5.70 -23.80 5.17
N GLU A 54 -5.88 -24.80 4.31
CA GLU A 54 -5.58 -26.21 4.58
C GLU A 54 -4.25 -26.65 3.95
N SER A 55 -3.47 -25.73 3.38
CA SER A 55 -2.09 -26.01 2.96
C SER A 55 -1.15 -25.99 4.18
N LYS A 56 -1.30 -26.96 5.09
CA LYS A 56 -0.33 -27.31 6.13
C LYS A 56 -0.36 -28.79 6.43
#